data_AF-A0A942ZB78-F1
#
_entry.id   AF-A0A942ZB78-F1
#
_cell.length_a   1.000
_cell.length_b   1.000
_cell.length_c   1.000
_cell.angle_alpha   90.00
_cell.angle_beta   90.00
_cell.angle_gamma   90.00
#
_symmetry.space_group_name_H-M   'P 1'
#
loop_
_entity.id
_entity.type
_entity.pdbx_description
1 polymer ?
#
loop_
_entity_poly.entity_id
_entity_poly.type
_entity_poly.pdbx_seq_one_letter_code
_entity_poly.pdbx_strand_id
1 'polypeptide(L)'
;MNISALGRCIDQPIILNKLHQKMPALLIGAGAGYGIYDTMKSTKGDNKKLKRQKAVKNLIIIGTTIAASLVGARGLRLKPFSFLGKKINLKEKQLIPALLPSSSMSEVLEKQNKAIDTFLFETQIRNKEVLKALAKARKQPLSVKETDLVLREIPESQSKKKLLDTLLPEAENLDACGIFSEIGRLSLLGAIPVVGGIVGGITADKVTKTETPKSVSNKIKEGFYQYFANIFLCNVGACAALFSAERLQAAKVIKPLTPVQRLVVILSGITATGIVGGSYIANKMSQKIIDPIFNKEKSLSKRHKGVYDERKPELTDIALHADDIATAGVLSGFKWIEPALPFMYFVSGYRAGIGYRNNSQESV
;
A
#
# COMPACT_ATOMS: atom_id res chain seq x y z
N MET A 1 -4.72 -17.54 23.23
CA MET A 1 -4.14 -16.20 22.92
C MET A 1 -5.31 -15.30 22.51
N ASN A 2 -5.50 -14.14 23.17
CA ASN A 2 -6.63 -13.26 22.88
C ASN A 2 -6.41 -12.51 21.56
N ILE A 3 -7.16 -12.85 20.51
CA ILE A 3 -7.03 -12.29 19.16
C ILE A 3 -7.27 -10.76 19.16
N SER A 4 -8.20 -10.29 20.00
CA SER A 4 -8.45 -8.86 20.18
C SER A 4 -7.23 -8.13 20.78
N ALA A 5 -6.60 -8.74 21.79
CA ALA A 5 -5.39 -8.17 22.39
C ALA A 5 -4.21 -8.16 21.40
N LEU A 6 -4.09 -9.17 20.53
CA LEU A 6 -3.08 -9.18 19.48
C LEU A 6 -3.30 -8.04 18.47
N GLY A 7 -4.53 -7.86 17.98
CA GLY A 7 -4.87 -6.79 17.05
C GLY A 7 -4.57 -5.40 17.62
N ARG A 8 -5.07 -5.11 18.83
CA ARG A 8 -4.79 -3.84 19.52
C ARG A 8 -3.31 -3.65 19.84
N CYS A 9 -2.60 -4.73 20.13
CA CYS A 9 -1.15 -4.67 20.36
C CYS A 9 -0.41 -4.21 19.10
N ILE A 10 -0.78 -4.71 17.92
CA ILE A 10 -0.14 -4.35 16.65
C ILE A 10 -0.51 -2.91 16.24
N ASP A 11 -1.75 -2.50 16.51
CA ASP A 11 -2.29 -1.18 16.16
C ASP A 11 -1.92 -0.06 17.16
N GLN A 12 -1.01 -0.31 18.10
CA GLN A 12 -0.52 0.71 19.03
C GLN A 12 0.14 1.88 18.27
N PRO A 13 -0.21 3.14 18.56
CA PRO A 13 0.34 4.30 17.86
C PRO A 13 1.87 4.39 17.84
N ILE A 14 2.55 3.91 18.89
CA ILE A 14 4.03 3.84 18.93
C ILE A 14 4.56 2.85 17.88
N ILE A 15 3.91 1.70 17.70
CA ILE A 15 4.30 0.70 16.70
C ILE A 15 4.04 1.25 15.30
N LEU A 16 2.85 1.82 15.07
CA LEU A 16 2.48 2.44 13.80
C LEU A 16 3.47 3.54 13.39
N ASN A 17 3.83 4.42 14.32
CA ASN A 17 4.78 5.50 14.06
C ASN A 17 6.19 4.96 13.79
N LYS A 18 6.66 3.96 14.55
CA LYS A 18 7.95 3.29 14.26
C LYS A 18 7.97 2.65 12.88
N LEU A 19 6.88 1.99 12.48
CA LEU A 19 6.74 1.38 11.16
C LEU A 19 6.78 2.45 10.06
N HIS A 20 5.99 3.52 10.22
CA HIS A 20 5.99 4.67 9.30
C HIS A 20 7.39 5.30 9.17
N GLN A 21 8.13 5.48 10.27
CA GLN A 21 9.48 6.03 10.27
C GLN A 21 10.50 5.12 9.59
N LYS A 22 10.41 3.80 9.82
CA LYS A 22 11.30 2.79 9.23
C LYS A 22 10.95 2.42 7.79
N MET A 23 9.78 2.83 7.28
CA MET A 23 9.30 2.51 5.94
C MET A 23 10.33 2.79 4.81
N PRO A 24 11.06 3.92 4.79
CA PRO A 24 12.10 4.15 3.79
C PRO A 24 13.21 3.08 3.82
N ALA A 25 13.66 2.70 5.02
CA ALA A 25 14.70 1.68 5.17
C ALA A 25 14.19 0.28 4.75
N LEU A 26 12.94 -0.05 5.06
CA LEU A 26 12.30 -1.29 4.62
C LEU A 26 12.17 -1.36 3.10
N LEU A 27 11.71 -0.28 2.48
CA LEU A 27 11.60 -0.15 1.02
C LEU A 27 12.97 -0.28 0.34
N ILE A 28 13.99 0.39 0.85
CA ILE A 28 15.36 0.31 0.31
C ILE A 28 15.91 -1.12 0.46
N GLY A 29 15.77 -1.73 1.64
CA GLY A 29 16.27 -3.07 1.91
C GLY A 29 15.60 -4.13 1.03
N ALA A 30 14.27 -4.14 0.99
CA ALA A 30 13.51 -5.07 0.16
C ALA A 30 13.72 -4.82 -1.33
N GLY A 31 13.73 -3.55 -1.76
CA GLY A 31 14.01 -3.16 -3.13
C GLY A 31 15.40 -3.63 -3.58
N ALA A 32 16.44 -3.41 -2.78
CA ALA A 32 17.78 -3.87 -3.08
C ALA A 32 17.86 -5.41 -3.16
N GLY A 33 17.30 -6.11 -2.17
CA GLY A 33 17.28 -7.58 -2.16
C GLY A 33 16.55 -8.16 -3.38
N TYR A 34 15.37 -7.63 -3.70
CA TYR A 34 14.60 -8.04 -4.87
C TYR A 34 15.31 -7.68 -6.17
N GLY A 35 15.92 -6.50 -6.27
CA GLY A 35 16.67 -6.06 -7.44
C GLY A 35 17.87 -6.95 -7.74
N ILE A 36 18.59 -7.39 -6.71
CA ILE A 36 19.68 -8.38 -6.83
C ILE A 36 19.12 -9.73 -7.30
N TYR A 37 18.08 -10.24 -6.64
CA TYR A 37 17.45 -11.51 -6.98
C TYR A 37 16.97 -11.53 -8.44
N ASP A 38 16.20 -10.53 -8.86
CA ASP A 38 15.69 -10.43 -10.22
C ASP A 38 16.82 -10.29 -11.24
N THR A 39 17.87 -9.51 -10.93
CA THR A 39 19.05 -9.42 -11.80
C THR A 39 19.69 -10.79 -11.99
N MET A 40 19.97 -11.53 -10.90
CA MET A 40 20.61 -12.84 -10.97
C MET A 40 19.76 -13.88 -11.68
N LYS A 41 18.45 -13.91 -11.42
CA LYS A 41 17.51 -14.85 -12.02
C LYS A 41 17.31 -14.56 -13.51
N SER A 42 17.08 -13.30 -13.86
CA SER A 42 16.81 -12.88 -15.24
C SER A 42 18.04 -12.94 -16.15
N THR A 43 19.26 -13.12 -15.60
CA THR A 43 20.50 -13.12 -16.38
C THR A 43 21.35 -14.38 -16.18
N LYS A 44 20.71 -15.48 -15.76
CA LYS A 44 21.37 -16.77 -15.54
C LYS A 44 21.81 -17.34 -16.89
N GLY A 45 23.12 -17.47 -17.08
CA GLY A 45 23.72 -17.88 -18.35
C GLY A 45 24.19 -16.73 -19.24
N ASP A 46 23.87 -15.48 -18.89
CA ASP A 46 24.22 -14.32 -19.73
C ASP A 46 25.62 -13.75 -19.44
N ASN A 47 26.11 -12.98 -20.41
CA ASN A 47 27.38 -12.27 -20.31
C ASN A 47 27.33 -11.12 -19.28
N LYS A 48 28.52 -10.69 -18.84
CA LYS A 48 28.70 -9.63 -17.82
C LYS A 48 28.06 -8.29 -18.22
N LYS A 49 27.93 -8.01 -19.52
CA LYS A 49 27.34 -6.77 -20.05
C LYS A 49 25.83 -6.75 -19.82
N LEU A 50 25.12 -7.84 -20.12
CA LEU A 50 23.67 -7.95 -19.91
C LEU A 50 23.32 -7.88 -18.42
N LYS A 51 24.13 -8.53 -17.57
CA LYS A 51 24.03 -8.46 -16.10
C LYS A 51 24.11 -7.02 -15.59
N ARG A 52 25.10 -6.26 -16.05
CA ARG A 52 25.27 -4.85 -15.69
C ARG A 52 24.11 -3.99 -16.18
N GLN A 53 23.66 -4.18 -17.42
CA GLN A 53 22.51 -3.44 -17.95
C GLN A 53 21.25 -3.70 -17.12
N LYS A 54 20.94 -4.97 -16.81
CA LYS A 54 19.78 -5.33 -15.99
C LYS A 54 19.87 -4.77 -14.57
N ALA A 55 21.05 -4.81 -13.95
CA ALA A 55 21.29 -4.19 -12.65
C ALA A 55 21.01 -2.68 -12.66
N VAL A 56 21.49 -1.96 -13.67
CA VAL A 56 21.23 -0.52 -13.83
C VAL A 56 19.73 -0.25 -14.02
N LYS A 57 19.05 -1.05 -14.85
CA LYS A 57 17.59 -0.90 -15.03
C LYS A 57 16.84 -1.09 -13.72
N ASN A 58 17.14 -2.17 -13.01
CA ASN A 58 16.49 -2.48 -11.75
C ASN A 58 16.75 -1.38 -10.71
N LEU A 59 17.99 -0.87 -10.61
CA LEU A 59 18.33 0.23 -9.72
C LEU A 59 17.48 1.48 -9.99
N ILE A 60 17.35 1.90 -11.25
CA ILE A 60 16.57 3.08 -11.63
C ILE A 60 15.08 2.85 -11.35
N ILE A 61 14.52 1.71 -11.74
CA ILE A 61 13.09 1.39 -11.54
C ILE A 61 12.76 1.30 -10.05
N ILE A 62 13.59 0.63 -9.25
CA ILE A 62 13.39 0.50 -7.82
C ILE A 62 13.51 1.88 -7.15
N GLY A 63 14.56 2.64 -7.47
CA GLY A 63 14.79 3.96 -6.87
C GLY A 63 13.65 4.94 -7.15
N THR A 64 13.17 4.98 -8.40
CA THR A 64 12.04 5.84 -8.80
C THR A 64 10.72 5.39 -8.19
N THR A 65 10.44 4.09 -8.13
CA THR A 65 9.25 3.56 -7.46
C THR A 65 9.27 3.87 -5.95
N ILE A 66 10.40 3.67 -5.25
CA ILE A 66 10.54 4.00 -3.83
C ILE A 66 10.33 5.50 -3.61
N ALA A 67 10.95 6.35 -4.43
CA ALA A 67 10.79 7.79 -4.33
C ALA A 67 9.31 8.19 -4.51
N ALA A 68 8.63 7.64 -5.51
CA ALA A 68 7.21 7.88 -5.74
C ALA A 68 6.36 7.40 -4.56
N SER A 69 6.57 6.17 -4.05
CA SER A 69 5.86 5.65 -2.87
C SER A 69 6.01 6.55 -1.66
N LEU A 70 7.22 7.05 -1.38
CA LEU A 70 7.49 7.92 -0.24
C LEU A 70 6.88 9.32 -0.43
N VAL A 71 6.91 9.87 -1.65
CA VAL A 71 6.28 11.14 -1.98
C VAL A 71 4.76 11.05 -1.85
N GLY A 72 4.13 9.97 -2.31
CA GLY A 72 2.69 9.75 -2.13
C GLY A 72 2.33 9.64 -0.66
N ALA A 73 3.09 8.85 0.11
CA ALA A 73 2.87 8.65 1.53
C ALA A 73 3.01 9.94 2.36
N ARG A 74 4.16 10.61 2.22
CA ARG A 74 4.57 11.72 3.11
C ARG A 74 4.36 13.11 2.51
N GLY A 75 3.93 13.17 1.26
CA GLY A 75 3.86 14.41 0.49
C GLY A 75 5.25 14.93 0.11
N LEU A 76 5.26 16.01 -0.64
CA LEU A 76 6.46 16.76 -0.99
C LEU A 76 6.33 18.19 -0.51
N ARG A 77 7.19 18.57 0.44
CA ARG A 77 7.37 19.94 0.92
C ARG A 77 8.73 20.44 0.46
N LEU A 78 8.75 21.52 -0.31
CA LEU A 78 9.99 22.25 -0.55
C LEU A 78 10.35 22.99 0.74
N LYS A 79 11.50 22.64 1.31
CA LYS A 79 12.10 23.38 2.42
C LYS A 79 13.45 23.94 1.98
N PRO A 80 13.90 25.06 2.56
CA PRO A 80 15.27 25.50 2.39
C PRO A 80 16.22 24.37 2.79
N PHE A 81 17.16 24.03 1.91
CA PHE A 81 18.15 23.00 2.20
C PHE A 81 19.56 23.51 1.86
N SER A 82 20.55 22.95 2.54
CA SER A 82 21.96 23.25 2.27
C SER A 82 22.54 22.14 1.42
N PHE A 83 23.14 22.49 0.29
CA PHE A 83 23.84 21.55 -0.58
C PHE A 83 25.24 22.07 -0.86
N LEU A 84 26.26 21.25 -0.59
CA LEU A 84 27.68 21.64 -0.67
C LEU A 84 27.96 23.00 0.01
N GLY A 85 27.45 23.19 1.24
CA GLY A 85 27.68 24.41 2.02
C GLY A 85 26.95 25.66 1.52
N LYS A 86 26.25 25.61 0.38
CA LYS A 86 25.38 26.70 -0.10
C LYS A 86 23.95 26.48 0.36
N LYS A 87 23.43 27.45 1.11
CA LYS A 87 22.05 27.47 1.58
C LYS A 87 21.14 27.93 0.44
N ILE A 88 20.29 27.03 -0.04
CA ILE A 88 19.31 27.33 -1.08
C ILE A 88 18.04 27.81 -0.40
N ASN A 89 17.79 29.13 -0.46
CA ASN A 89 16.58 29.75 0.07
C ASN A 89 15.44 29.56 -0.92
N LEU A 90 14.65 28.51 -0.74
CA LEU A 90 13.38 28.30 -1.45
C LEU A 90 12.23 28.72 -0.55
N LYS A 91 11.21 29.38 -1.11
CA LYS A 91 9.95 29.63 -0.39
C LYS A 91 9.34 28.28 -0.02
N GLU A 92 8.99 28.11 1.25
CA GLU A 92 8.34 26.89 1.71
C GLU A 92 6.99 26.75 1.00
N LYS A 93 6.84 25.65 0.25
CA LYS A 93 5.63 25.37 -0.51
C LYS A 93 5.36 23.88 -0.47
N GLN A 94 4.14 23.52 -0.07
CA GLN A 94 3.62 22.17 -0.28
C GLN A 94 3.39 21.99 -1.78
N LEU A 95 4.12 21.07 -2.40
CA LEU A 95 3.92 20.73 -3.80
C LEU A 95 2.92 19.59 -3.96
N ILE A 96 3.02 18.58 -3.09
CA ILE A 96 2.16 17.41 -3.13
C ILE A 96 1.69 17.14 -1.69
N PRO A 97 0.38 17.16 -1.39
CA PRO A 97 -0.10 16.85 -0.05
C PRO A 97 0.24 15.40 0.33
N ALA A 98 0.46 15.17 1.62
CA ALA A 98 0.64 13.81 2.13
C ALA A 98 -0.68 13.05 2.07
N LEU A 99 -0.66 11.83 1.53
CA LEU A 99 -1.84 10.97 1.51
C LEU A 99 -1.96 10.12 2.77
N LEU A 100 -0.90 9.98 3.58
CA LEU A 100 -0.96 9.31 4.87
C LEU A 100 -0.81 10.32 6.01
N PRO A 101 -1.59 10.16 7.10
CA PRO A 101 -1.40 10.95 8.29
C PRO A 101 -0.04 10.63 8.92
N SER A 102 0.69 11.67 9.33
CA SER A 102 1.97 11.51 10.00
C SER A 102 1.98 12.31 11.30
N SER A 103 2.15 11.62 12.42
CA SER A 103 2.36 12.24 13.73
C SER A 103 3.81 12.06 14.15
N SER A 104 4.41 13.09 14.77
CA SER A 104 5.75 12.93 15.35
C SER A 104 5.72 11.97 16.55
N MET A 105 6.84 11.31 16.86
CA MET A 105 6.90 10.42 18.04
C MET A 105 6.64 11.21 19.33
N SER A 106 7.10 12.45 19.41
CA SER A 106 6.80 13.36 20.52
C SER A 106 5.31 13.60 20.68
N GLU A 107 4.58 13.91 19.60
CA GLU A 107 3.13 14.13 19.66
C GLU A 107 2.37 12.86 20.10
N VAL A 108 2.79 11.69 19.59
CA VAL A 108 2.20 10.40 19.99
C VAL A 108 2.39 10.17 21.49
N LEU A 109 3.62 10.33 21.98
CA LEU A 109 3.94 10.13 23.40
C LEU A 109 3.27 11.18 24.29
N GLU A 110 3.17 12.44 23.86
CA GLU A 110 2.50 13.50 24.61
C GLU A 110 1.01 13.20 24.80
N LYS A 111 0.31 12.82 23.71
CA LYS A 111 -1.11 12.42 23.78
C LYS A 111 -1.30 11.20 24.69
N GLN A 112 -0.44 10.19 24.57
CA GLN A 112 -0.51 8.99 25.41
C GLN A 112 -0.25 9.30 26.87
N ASN A 113 0.79 10.09 27.18
CA ASN A 113 1.12 10.48 28.54
C ASN A 113 -0.03 11.25 29.18
N LYS A 114 -0.62 12.21 28.45
CA LYS A 114 -1.78 12.96 28.91
C LYS A 114 -2.97 12.05 29.20
N ALA A 115 -3.27 11.09 28.31
CA ALA A 115 -4.35 10.12 28.52
C ALA A 115 -4.11 9.22 29.75
N ILE A 116 -2.86 8.78 29.95
CA ILE A 116 -2.46 8.00 31.13
C ILE A 116 -2.59 8.82 32.40
N ASP A 117 -2.11 10.07 32.41
CA ASP A 117 -2.17 10.96 33.58
C ASP A 117 -3.63 11.25 33.97
N THR A 118 -4.50 11.59 33.01
CA THR A 118 -5.93 11.78 33.25
C THR A 118 -6.57 10.51 33.82
N PHE A 119 -6.29 9.35 33.24
CA PHE A 119 -6.85 8.09 33.70
C PHE A 119 -6.40 7.73 35.14
N LEU A 120 -5.11 7.90 35.45
CA LEU A 120 -4.56 7.61 36.78
C LEU A 120 -5.12 8.55 37.85
N PHE A 121 -5.32 9.83 37.50
CA PHE A 121 -5.94 10.82 38.38
C PHE A 121 -7.40 10.47 38.71
N GLU A 122 -8.19 10.05 37.71
CA GLU A 122 -9.64 9.84 37.85
C GLU A 122 -10.00 8.47 38.47
N THR A 123 -9.20 7.42 38.26
CA THR A 123 -9.60 6.04 38.62
C THR A 123 -8.89 5.47 39.86
N GLN A 124 -7.81 6.09 40.33
CA GLN A 124 -7.03 5.65 41.50
C GLN A 124 -6.70 4.14 41.53
N ILE A 125 -6.38 3.55 40.37
CA ILE A 125 -5.99 2.13 40.25
C ILE A 125 -4.84 1.78 41.22
N ARG A 126 -4.99 0.64 41.90
CA ARG A 126 -3.96 0.09 42.80
C ARG A 126 -3.23 -1.14 42.26
N ASN A 127 -3.70 -1.72 41.15
CA ASN A 127 -3.08 -2.89 40.54
C ASN A 127 -1.66 -2.54 40.04
N LYS A 128 -0.62 -3.07 40.71
CA LYS A 128 0.78 -2.78 40.42
C LYS A 128 1.22 -3.22 39.02
N GLU A 129 0.66 -4.31 38.50
CA GLU A 129 1.01 -4.81 37.17
C GLU A 129 0.44 -3.90 36.08
N VAL A 130 -0.80 -3.42 36.26
CA VAL A 130 -1.42 -2.42 35.37
C VAL A 130 -0.64 -1.11 35.42
N LEU A 131 -0.27 -0.62 36.61
CA LEU A 131 0.56 0.58 36.75
C LEU A 131 1.92 0.45 36.06
N LYS A 132 2.56 -0.72 36.16
CA LYS A 132 3.82 -1.01 35.47
C LYS A 132 3.64 -1.02 33.95
N ALA A 133 2.56 -1.61 33.45
CA ALA A 133 2.23 -1.59 32.02
C ALA A 133 1.98 -0.15 31.54
N LEU A 134 1.19 0.65 32.25
CA LEU A 134 0.94 2.06 31.91
C LEU A 134 2.22 2.91 31.97
N ALA A 135 3.10 2.68 32.95
CA ALA A 135 4.40 3.36 33.03
C ALA A 135 5.30 3.02 31.83
N LYS A 136 5.27 1.77 31.36
CA LYS A 136 5.97 1.34 30.14
C LYS A 136 5.39 2.00 28.89
N ALA A 137 4.06 2.02 28.77
CA ALA A 137 3.31 2.64 27.67
C ALA A 137 3.70 4.10 27.41
N ARG A 138 4.15 4.83 28.43
CA ARG A 138 4.67 6.21 28.29
C ARG A 138 5.87 6.36 27.36
N LYS A 139 6.58 5.27 27.06
CA LYS A 139 7.83 5.29 26.28
C LYS A 139 7.95 4.16 25.26
N GLN A 140 7.30 3.02 25.52
CA GLN A 140 7.48 1.78 24.78
C GLN A 140 6.14 1.09 24.51
N PRO A 141 6.03 0.32 23.42
CA PRO A 141 4.81 -0.43 23.16
C PRO A 141 4.62 -1.55 24.19
N LEU A 142 3.37 -1.83 24.48
CA LEU A 142 2.93 -2.97 25.27
C LEU A 142 3.09 -4.27 24.46
N SER A 143 3.40 -5.35 25.14
CA SER A 143 3.32 -6.71 24.60
C SER A 143 1.87 -7.19 24.57
N VAL A 144 1.61 -8.30 23.88
CA VAL A 144 0.27 -8.92 23.83
C VAL A 144 -0.25 -9.26 25.22
N LYS A 145 0.62 -9.74 26.12
CA LYS A 145 0.25 -10.07 27.52
C LYS A 145 -0.09 -8.82 28.32
N GLU A 146 0.71 -7.76 28.21
CA GLU A 146 0.43 -6.48 28.89
C GLU A 146 -0.81 -5.80 28.32
N THR A 147 -1.06 -5.93 27.02
CA THR A 147 -2.27 -5.44 26.36
C THR A 147 -3.51 -6.17 26.89
N ASP A 148 -3.48 -7.49 26.96
CA ASP A 148 -4.57 -8.30 27.51
C ASP A 148 -4.83 -7.97 29.00
N LEU A 149 -3.76 -7.76 29.79
CA LEU A 149 -3.85 -7.30 31.17
C LEU A 149 -4.57 -5.95 31.29
N VAL A 150 -4.12 -4.94 30.52
CA VAL A 150 -4.70 -3.59 30.52
C VAL A 150 -6.18 -3.60 30.10
N LEU A 151 -6.55 -4.44 29.13
CA LEU A 151 -7.95 -4.54 28.67
C LEU A 151 -8.88 -5.14 29.74
N ARG A 152 -8.41 -6.13 30.50
CA ARG A 152 -9.23 -6.87 31.48
C ARG A 152 -9.32 -6.17 32.83
N GLU A 153 -8.19 -5.64 33.31
CA GLU A 153 -8.05 -5.23 34.71
C GLU A 153 -8.37 -3.75 34.96
N ILE A 154 -8.63 -2.96 33.90
CA ILE A 154 -9.02 -1.55 34.03
C ILE A 154 -10.55 -1.44 34.23
N PRO A 155 -11.02 -0.71 35.26
CA PRO A 155 -12.44 -0.55 35.55
C PRO A 155 -13.13 0.23 34.43
N GLU A 156 -14.36 -0.16 34.10
CA GLU A 156 -15.18 0.53 33.09
C GLU A 156 -15.45 1.98 33.50
N SER A 157 -15.01 2.92 32.67
CA SER A 157 -15.25 4.35 32.87
C SER A 157 -15.10 5.11 31.55
N GLN A 158 -15.56 6.36 31.50
CA GLN A 158 -15.32 7.23 30.35
C GLN A 158 -13.82 7.48 30.15
N SER A 159 -13.05 7.51 31.25
CA SER A 159 -11.60 7.63 31.28
C SER A 159 -10.91 6.40 30.69
N LYS A 160 -11.43 5.19 30.96
CA LYS A 160 -10.98 3.94 30.34
C LYS A 160 -11.11 4.04 28.82
N LYS A 161 -12.27 4.45 28.32
CA LYS A 161 -12.51 4.59 26.87
C LYS A 161 -11.50 5.54 26.23
N LYS A 162 -11.35 6.75 26.78
CA LYS A 162 -10.35 7.73 26.29
C LYS A 162 -8.91 7.20 26.32
N LEU A 163 -8.53 6.47 27.37
CA LEU A 163 -7.22 5.85 27.49
C LEU A 163 -7.02 4.77 26.40
N LEU A 164 -7.99 3.86 26.26
CA LEU A 164 -7.91 2.79 25.28
C LEU A 164 -7.94 3.33 23.85
N ASP A 165 -8.78 4.30 23.52
CA ASP A 165 -8.82 4.92 22.18
C ASP A 165 -7.47 5.57 21.81
N THR A 166 -6.74 6.07 22.80
CA THR A 166 -5.44 6.71 22.60
C THR A 166 -4.28 5.69 22.60
N LEU A 167 -4.34 4.65 23.43
CA LEU A 167 -3.22 3.73 23.65
C LEU A 167 -3.35 2.43 22.85
N LEU A 168 -4.56 1.88 22.81
CA LEU A 168 -4.95 0.57 22.27
C LEU A 168 -6.22 0.73 21.42
N PRO A 169 -6.17 1.58 20.36
CA PRO A 169 -7.35 1.92 19.61
C PRO A 169 -8.06 0.68 19.06
N GLU A 170 -9.38 0.71 19.06
CA GLU A 170 -10.16 -0.31 18.38
C GLU A 170 -10.04 -0.16 16.86
N ALA A 171 -10.20 -1.28 16.16
CA ALA A 171 -10.41 -1.27 14.73
C ALA A 171 -11.79 -0.67 14.47
N GLU A 172 -11.82 0.59 14.07
CA GLU A 172 -13.05 1.25 13.63
C GLU A 172 -13.33 0.80 12.20
N ASN A 173 -14.43 0.06 12.03
CA ASN A 173 -14.92 -0.25 10.69
C ASN A 173 -15.44 1.05 10.08
N LEU A 174 -14.90 1.43 8.92
CA LEU A 174 -15.44 2.56 8.16
C LEU A 174 -16.87 2.23 7.68
N ASP A 175 -17.74 3.23 7.68
CA ASP A 175 -19.07 3.18 7.07
C ASP A 175 -18.96 3.40 5.55
N ALA A 176 -19.96 2.97 4.77
CA ALA A 176 -19.85 3.06 3.31
C ALA A 176 -19.56 4.47 2.76
N CYS A 177 -20.03 5.54 3.42
CA CYS A 177 -19.73 6.92 3.02
C CYS A 177 -18.27 7.30 3.27
N GLY A 178 -17.71 6.99 4.44
CA GLY A 178 -16.28 7.20 4.73
C GLY A 178 -15.38 6.35 3.83
N ILE A 179 -15.85 5.16 3.45
CA ILE A 179 -15.16 4.25 2.53
C ILE A 179 -14.97 4.89 1.14
N PHE A 180 -15.95 5.61 0.58
CA PHE A 180 -15.80 6.20 -0.76
C PHE A 180 -14.69 7.26 -0.84
N SER A 181 -14.59 8.14 0.16
CA SER A 181 -13.47 9.10 0.23
C SER A 181 -12.13 8.39 0.41
N GLU A 182 -12.13 7.28 1.15
CA GLU A 182 -10.93 6.52 1.45
C GLU A 182 -10.43 5.71 0.24
N ILE A 183 -11.33 5.17 -0.59
CA ILE A 183 -10.99 4.53 -1.87
C ILE A 183 -10.22 5.48 -2.78
N GLY A 184 -10.67 6.73 -2.89
CA GLY A 184 -10.01 7.72 -3.74
C GLY A 184 -8.57 7.93 -3.29
N ARG A 185 -8.37 8.09 -1.98
CA ARG A 185 -7.05 8.24 -1.34
C ARG A 185 -6.17 7.00 -1.55
N LEU A 186 -6.69 5.80 -1.28
CA LEU A 186 -5.97 4.53 -1.44
C LEU A 186 -5.60 4.27 -2.91
N SER A 187 -6.53 4.52 -3.83
CA SER A 187 -6.30 4.38 -5.26
C SER A 187 -5.23 5.35 -5.74
N LEU A 188 -5.26 6.61 -5.29
CA LEU A 188 -4.21 7.58 -5.62
C LEU A 188 -2.86 7.18 -5.02
N LEU A 189 -2.84 6.68 -3.78
CA LEU A 189 -1.63 6.21 -3.12
C LEU A 189 -1.01 5.02 -3.86
N GLY A 190 -1.82 4.15 -4.46
CA GLY A 190 -1.35 3.05 -5.33
C GLY A 190 -0.97 3.49 -6.76
N ALA A 191 -1.63 4.51 -7.31
CA ALA A 191 -1.31 5.05 -8.63
C ALA A 191 0.08 5.69 -8.70
N ILE A 192 0.48 6.41 -7.64
CA ILE A 192 1.75 7.15 -7.61
C ILE A 192 2.97 6.22 -7.81
N PRO A 193 3.13 5.11 -7.06
CA PRO A 193 4.18 4.11 -7.30
C PRO A 193 4.14 3.51 -8.71
N VAL A 194 2.96 3.25 -9.26
CA VAL A 194 2.78 2.72 -10.63
C VAL A 194 3.34 3.70 -11.67
N VAL A 195 2.96 4.98 -11.57
CA VAL A 195 3.49 6.03 -12.44
C VAL A 195 5.00 6.19 -12.26
N GLY A 196 5.49 6.17 -11.01
CA GLY A 196 6.91 6.21 -10.69
C GLY A 196 7.69 5.08 -11.34
N GLY A 197 7.15 3.86 -11.28
CA GLY A 197 7.70 2.68 -11.94
C GLY A 197 7.76 2.80 -13.46
N ILE A 198 6.68 3.25 -14.11
CA ILE A 198 6.66 3.49 -15.56
C ILE A 198 7.75 4.49 -15.96
N VAL A 199 7.80 5.66 -15.31
CA VAL A 199 8.80 6.71 -15.57
C VAL A 199 10.21 6.17 -15.34
N GLY A 200 10.41 5.41 -14.27
CA GLY A 200 11.63 4.70 -13.97
C GLY A 200 12.07 3.74 -15.07
N GLY A 201 11.14 2.93 -15.56
CA GLY A 201 11.38 1.97 -16.62
C GLY A 201 11.74 2.61 -17.95
N ILE A 202 11.04 3.69 -18.33
CA ILE A 202 11.37 4.46 -19.54
C ILE A 202 12.77 5.11 -19.39
N THR A 203 13.06 5.69 -18.24
CA THR A 203 14.37 6.29 -17.95
C THR A 203 15.49 5.25 -17.98
N ALA A 204 15.24 4.08 -17.39
CA ALA A 204 16.16 2.95 -17.40
C ALA A 204 16.48 2.47 -18.82
N ASP A 205 15.47 2.37 -19.69
CA ASP A 205 15.65 2.01 -21.09
C ASP A 205 16.49 3.04 -21.84
N LYS A 206 16.26 4.35 -21.60
CA LYS A 206 17.06 5.44 -22.17
C LYS A 206 18.52 5.38 -21.72
N VAL A 207 18.77 5.25 -20.42
CA VAL A 207 20.12 5.17 -19.84
C VAL A 207 20.89 3.95 -20.36
N THR A 208 20.19 2.83 -20.55
CA THR A 208 20.81 1.59 -21.04
C THR A 208 20.81 1.44 -22.56
N LYS A 209 20.28 2.43 -23.30
CA LYS A 209 20.13 2.43 -24.77
C LYS A 209 19.35 1.21 -25.30
N THR A 210 18.26 0.87 -24.62
CA THR A 210 17.36 -0.25 -24.98
C THR A 210 15.92 0.23 -25.16
N GLU A 211 15.72 1.54 -25.31
CA GLU A 211 14.41 2.14 -25.57
C GLU A 211 13.87 1.66 -26.91
N THR A 212 12.64 1.15 -26.90
CA THR A 212 11.86 0.86 -28.09
C THR A 212 10.41 1.29 -27.85
N PRO A 213 9.66 1.66 -28.90
CA PRO A 213 8.23 1.98 -28.76
C PRO A 213 7.44 0.82 -28.12
N LYS A 214 7.78 -0.43 -28.45
CA LYS A 214 7.20 -1.64 -27.85
C LYS A 214 7.48 -1.72 -26.34
N SER A 215 8.72 -1.42 -25.92
CA SER A 215 9.12 -1.44 -24.51
C SER A 215 8.40 -0.37 -23.68
N VAL A 216 8.16 0.82 -24.25
CA VAL A 216 7.38 1.89 -23.60
C VAL A 216 5.91 1.50 -23.50
N SER A 217 5.33 1.02 -24.60
CA SER A 217 3.93 0.57 -24.64
C SER A 217 3.67 -0.54 -23.61
N ASN A 218 4.57 -1.54 -23.49
CA ASN A 218 4.44 -2.63 -22.53
C ASN A 218 4.45 -2.15 -21.07
N LYS A 219 5.23 -1.13 -20.73
CA LYS A 219 5.26 -0.55 -19.37
C LYS A 219 3.97 0.18 -19.05
N ILE A 220 3.46 0.96 -20.00
CA ILE A 220 2.19 1.67 -19.83
C ILE A 220 1.05 0.65 -19.68
N LYS A 221 0.98 -0.36 -20.55
CA LYS A 221 -0.03 -1.42 -20.45
C LYS A 221 0.04 -2.19 -19.13
N GLU A 222 1.24 -2.55 -18.71
CA GLU A 222 1.44 -3.21 -17.41
C GLU A 222 1.02 -2.31 -16.27
N GLY A 223 1.39 -1.03 -16.28
CA GLY A 223 0.97 -0.09 -15.24
C GLY A 223 -0.55 0.15 -15.23
N PHE A 224 -1.19 0.23 -16.40
CA PHE A 224 -2.66 0.26 -16.48
C PHE A 224 -3.28 -1.00 -15.89
N TYR A 225 -2.73 -2.18 -16.18
CA TYR A 225 -3.21 -3.41 -15.57
C TYR A 225 -3.00 -3.42 -14.05
N GLN A 226 -1.80 -3.12 -13.58
CA GLN A 226 -1.48 -3.08 -12.15
C GLN A 226 -2.38 -2.08 -11.41
N TYR A 227 -2.60 -0.90 -11.98
CA TYR A 227 -3.49 0.09 -11.36
C TYR A 227 -4.96 -0.33 -11.40
N PHE A 228 -5.50 -0.69 -12.56
CA PHE A 228 -6.93 -0.98 -12.68
C PHE A 228 -7.31 -2.32 -12.07
N ALA A 229 -6.59 -3.39 -12.42
CA ALA A 229 -6.94 -4.73 -11.99
C ALA A 229 -6.57 -4.99 -10.53
N ASN A 230 -5.39 -4.54 -10.06
CA ASN A 230 -4.88 -4.92 -8.74
C ASN A 230 -5.11 -3.86 -7.65
N ILE A 231 -5.43 -2.61 -8.01
CA ILE A 231 -5.60 -1.52 -7.03
C ILE A 231 -7.03 -0.97 -7.09
N PHE A 232 -7.39 -0.32 -8.20
CA PHE A 232 -8.64 0.43 -8.32
C PHE A 232 -9.87 -0.47 -8.26
N LEU A 233 -9.94 -1.54 -9.07
CA LEU A 233 -11.11 -2.40 -9.09
C LEU A 233 -11.25 -3.24 -7.82
N CYS A 234 -10.13 -3.63 -7.19
CA CYS A 234 -10.14 -4.24 -5.87
C CYS A 234 -10.77 -3.31 -4.82
N ASN A 235 -10.37 -2.02 -4.80
CA ASN A 235 -10.99 -1.00 -3.94
C ASN A 235 -12.48 -0.83 -4.22
N VAL A 236 -12.87 -0.76 -5.49
CA VAL A 236 -14.28 -0.63 -5.91
C VAL A 236 -15.11 -1.84 -5.49
N GLY A 237 -14.60 -3.06 -5.69
CA GLY A 237 -15.30 -4.28 -5.31
C GLY A 237 -15.45 -4.46 -3.81
N ALA A 238 -14.40 -4.17 -3.06
CA ALA A 238 -14.45 -4.17 -1.61
C ALA A 238 -15.58 -3.26 -1.10
N CYS A 239 -15.66 -2.05 -1.65
CA CYS A 239 -16.70 -1.09 -1.31
C CYS A 239 -18.09 -1.53 -1.76
N ALA A 240 -18.24 -1.98 -3.00
CA ALA A 240 -19.53 -2.43 -3.52
C ALA A 240 -20.10 -3.59 -2.69
N ALA A 241 -19.24 -4.53 -2.29
CA ALA A 241 -19.63 -5.66 -1.44
C ALA A 241 -20.03 -5.20 -0.03
N LEU A 242 -19.23 -4.33 0.60
CA LEU A 242 -19.57 -3.76 1.92
C LEU A 242 -20.86 -2.93 1.89
N PHE A 243 -21.00 -2.02 0.92
CA PHE A 243 -22.19 -1.19 0.77
C PHE A 243 -23.44 -2.05 0.58
N SER A 244 -23.34 -3.09 -0.25
CA SER A 244 -24.45 -4.03 -0.46
C SER A 244 -24.80 -4.76 0.84
N ALA A 245 -23.81 -5.22 1.60
CA ALA A 245 -24.03 -5.86 2.88
C ALA A 245 -24.66 -4.91 3.92
N GLU A 246 -24.19 -3.66 4.02
CA GLU A 246 -24.77 -2.66 4.93
C GLU A 246 -26.21 -2.31 4.56
N ARG A 247 -26.54 -2.24 3.27
CA ARG A 247 -27.92 -2.04 2.80
C ARG A 247 -28.82 -3.21 3.16
N LEU A 248 -28.34 -4.44 3.01
CA LEU A 248 -29.08 -5.65 3.41
C LEU A 248 -29.26 -5.74 4.93
N GLN A 249 -28.30 -5.26 5.73
CA GLN A 249 -28.44 -5.14 7.18
C GLN A 249 -29.48 -4.10 7.57
N ALA A 250 -29.44 -2.91 6.96
CA ALA A 250 -30.40 -1.84 7.19
C ALA A 250 -31.84 -2.28 6.83
N ALA A 251 -31.98 -3.08 5.76
CA ALA A 251 -33.24 -3.69 5.36
C ALA A 251 -33.66 -4.91 6.23
N LYS A 252 -32.89 -5.25 7.28
CA LYS A 252 -33.09 -6.40 8.18
C LYS A 252 -33.13 -7.76 7.47
N VAL A 253 -32.59 -7.85 6.25
CA VAL A 253 -32.49 -9.10 5.49
C VAL A 253 -31.39 -9.99 6.05
N ILE A 254 -30.29 -9.39 6.51
CA ILE A 254 -29.16 -10.11 7.14
C ILE A 254 -28.84 -9.55 8.53
N LYS A 255 -28.27 -10.40 9.39
CA LYS A 255 -27.82 -9.99 10.72
C LYS A 255 -26.59 -9.06 10.64
N PRO A 256 -26.34 -8.23 11.68
CA PRO A 256 -25.09 -7.47 11.79
C PRO A 256 -23.87 -8.39 11.65
N LEU A 257 -22.97 -8.03 10.74
CA LEU A 257 -21.78 -8.82 10.42
C LEU A 257 -20.71 -8.61 11.50
N THR A 258 -20.08 -9.70 11.92
CA THR A 258 -18.86 -9.62 12.76
C THR A 258 -17.68 -9.08 11.94
N PRO A 259 -16.59 -8.60 12.57
CA PRO A 259 -15.40 -8.12 11.84
C PRO A 259 -14.82 -9.15 10.86
N VAL A 260 -14.83 -10.44 11.23
CA VAL A 260 -14.38 -11.53 10.34
C VAL A 260 -15.33 -11.71 9.15
N GLN A 261 -16.64 -11.60 9.37
CA GLN A 261 -17.61 -11.69 8.28
C GLN A 261 -17.53 -10.47 7.35
N ARG A 262 -17.30 -9.26 7.89
CA ARG A 262 -17.02 -8.06 7.08
C ARG A 262 -15.79 -8.27 6.21
N LEU A 263 -14.71 -8.80 6.78
CA LEU A 263 -13.49 -9.15 6.03
C LEU A 263 -13.79 -10.14 4.88
N VAL A 264 -14.56 -11.19 5.14
CA VAL A 264 -14.96 -12.16 4.09
C VAL A 264 -15.77 -11.50 2.98
N VAL A 265 -16.73 -10.62 3.33
CA VAL A 265 -17.52 -9.87 2.35
C VAL A 265 -16.61 -8.97 1.50
N ILE A 266 -15.69 -8.23 2.12
CA ILE A 266 -14.72 -7.39 1.42
C ILE A 266 -13.89 -8.21 0.44
N LEU A 267 -13.30 -9.30 0.92
CA LEU A 267 -12.47 -10.19 0.10
C LEU A 267 -13.26 -10.77 -1.06
N SER A 268 -14.52 -11.17 -0.83
CA SER A 268 -15.39 -11.69 -1.90
C SER A 268 -15.66 -10.64 -2.99
N GLY A 269 -15.85 -9.36 -2.60
CA GLY A 269 -16.00 -8.24 -3.53
C GLY A 269 -14.74 -7.97 -4.34
N ILE A 270 -13.58 -8.00 -3.68
CA ILE A 270 -12.26 -7.87 -4.31
C ILE A 270 -12.06 -9.00 -5.32
N THR A 271 -12.27 -10.26 -4.93
CA THR A 271 -12.13 -11.42 -5.82
C THR A 271 -13.07 -11.31 -7.03
N ALA A 272 -14.35 -10.96 -6.82
CA ALA A 272 -15.32 -10.86 -7.89
C ALA A 272 -14.99 -9.75 -8.91
N THR A 273 -14.54 -8.58 -8.43
CA THR A 273 -14.31 -7.41 -9.30
C THR A 273 -12.89 -7.33 -9.82
N GLY A 274 -11.87 -7.67 -9.03
CA GLY A 274 -10.46 -7.64 -9.43
C GLY A 274 -10.10 -8.78 -10.38
N ILE A 275 -10.44 -10.02 -10.00
CA ILE A 275 -10.02 -11.21 -10.76
C ILE A 275 -10.92 -11.45 -11.99
N VAL A 276 -12.24 -11.43 -11.82
CA VAL A 276 -13.17 -11.74 -12.93
C VAL A 276 -13.49 -10.50 -13.76
N GLY A 277 -13.82 -9.39 -13.10
CA GLY A 277 -14.15 -8.14 -13.79
C GLY A 277 -12.92 -7.36 -14.28
N GLY A 278 -11.85 -7.36 -13.50
CA GLY A 278 -10.75 -6.42 -13.65
C GLY A 278 -9.79 -6.78 -14.75
N SER A 279 -9.44 -8.05 -14.90
CA SER A 279 -8.69 -8.52 -16.06
C SER A 279 -9.43 -8.25 -17.38
N TYR A 280 -10.77 -8.39 -17.40
CA TYR A 280 -11.58 -8.10 -18.59
C TYR A 280 -11.63 -6.59 -18.90
N ILE A 281 -11.90 -5.75 -17.88
CA ILE A 281 -11.98 -4.29 -18.05
C ILE A 281 -10.61 -3.69 -18.40
N ALA A 282 -9.53 -4.13 -17.74
CA ALA A 282 -8.17 -3.67 -18.02
C ALA A 282 -7.75 -4.02 -19.45
N ASN A 283 -8.05 -5.24 -19.93
CA ASN A 283 -7.77 -5.63 -21.31
C ASN A 283 -8.60 -4.80 -22.30
N LYS A 284 -9.89 -4.59 -22.04
CA LYS A 284 -10.79 -3.80 -22.90
C LYS A 284 -10.42 -2.31 -22.94
N MET A 285 -10.02 -1.71 -21.82
CA MET A 285 -9.56 -0.32 -21.76
C MET A 285 -8.18 -0.15 -22.39
N SER A 286 -7.27 -1.11 -22.20
CA SER A 286 -5.97 -1.13 -22.90
C SER A 286 -6.17 -1.11 -24.42
N GLN A 287 -7.05 -1.97 -24.95
CA GLN A 287 -7.39 -2.01 -26.37
C GLN A 287 -8.07 -0.73 -26.89
N LYS A 288 -8.88 -0.05 -26.07
CA LYS A 288 -9.62 1.15 -26.48
C LYS A 288 -8.87 2.46 -26.32
N ILE A 289 -7.95 2.55 -25.35
CA ILE A 289 -7.29 3.81 -24.98
C ILE A 289 -5.82 3.78 -25.35
N ILE A 290 -5.12 2.69 -25.04
CA ILE A 290 -3.67 2.60 -25.23
C ILE A 290 -3.35 2.25 -26.68
N ASP A 291 -4.01 1.23 -27.25
CA ASP A 291 -3.71 0.79 -28.62
C ASP A 291 -3.89 1.89 -29.69
N PRO A 292 -4.92 2.75 -29.64
CA PRO A 292 -5.06 3.84 -30.61
C PRO A 292 -4.00 4.95 -30.47
N ILE A 293 -3.42 5.15 -29.28
CA ILE A 293 -2.39 6.16 -29.04
C ILE A 293 -1.03 5.72 -29.62
N PHE A 294 -0.77 4.40 -29.62
CA PHE A 294 0.49 3.83 -30.10
C PHE A 294 0.41 3.27 -31.54
N ASN A 295 -0.78 3.12 -32.12
CA ASN A 295 -0.96 2.73 -33.54
C ASN A 295 -1.24 3.95 -34.43
N LYS A 296 -0.24 4.37 -35.21
CA LYS A 296 -0.44 5.29 -36.36
C LYS A 296 -0.66 4.58 -37.71
N GLU A 297 -0.67 3.24 -37.77
CA GLU A 297 -0.94 2.53 -39.03
C GLU A 297 -2.21 1.67 -38.96
N LYS A 298 -3.32 2.29 -39.40
CA LYS A 298 -4.46 1.55 -39.96
C LYS A 298 -4.07 1.04 -41.35
N SER A 299 -3.34 -0.06 -41.44
CA SER A 299 -3.32 -0.97 -42.61
C SER A 299 -2.16 -1.94 -42.44
N LEU A 300 -2.45 -3.20 -42.10
CA LEU A 300 -1.78 -4.38 -42.67
C LEU A 300 -2.23 -5.67 -41.95
N SER A 301 -3.08 -6.40 -42.68
CA SER A 301 -3.23 -7.86 -42.63
C SER A 301 -3.89 -8.50 -41.40
N LYS A 302 -5.07 -9.09 -41.65
CA LYS A 302 -5.74 -10.15 -40.88
C LYS A 302 -4.91 -11.44 -40.69
N ARG A 303 -3.58 -11.41 -40.81
CA ARG A 303 -2.70 -12.60 -40.82
C ARG A 303 -1.44 -12.51 -39.97
N HIS A 304 -1.23 -11.42 -39.25
CA HIS A 304 -0.28 -11.39 -38.14
C HIS A 304 -1.08 -11.48 -36.85
N LYS A 305 -0.91 -12.56 -36.08
CA LYS A 305 -1.21 -12.53 -34.63
C LYS A 305 -0.47 -11.31 -34.09
N GLY A 306 -1.22 -10.25 -33.82
CA GLY A 306 -0.65 -8.93 -33.57
C GLY A 306 0.35 -9.02 -32.44
N VAL A 307 1.29 -8.08 -32.40
CA VAL A 307 2.35 -7.90 -31.39
C VAL A 307 1.79 -7.64 -29.97
N TYR A 308 0.52 -7.99 -29.73
CA TYR A 308 -0.41 -7.57 -28.70
C TYR A 308 -1.30 -8.76 -28.29
N ASP A 309 -0.72 -9.74 -27.59
CA ASP A 309 -1.52 -10.78 -26.95
C ASP A 309 -2.20 -10.23 -25.69
N GLU A 310 -3.45 -10.65 -25.45
CA GLU A 310 -4.17 -10.38 -24.21
C GLU A 310 -3.35 -10.84 -23.01
N ARG A 311 -3.25 -9.98 -21.99
CA ARG A 311 -2.63 -10.35 -20.73
C ARG A 311 -3.50 -11.44 -20.08
N LYS A 312 -2.93 -12.63 -19.88
CA LYS A 312 -3.59 -13.67 -19.08
C LYS A 312 -3.29 -13.41 -17.60
N PRO A 313 -4.27 -13.56 -16.71
CA PRO A 313 -4.02 -13.49 -15.27
C PRO A 313 -3.03 -14.60 -14.87
N GLU A 314 -1.93 -14.23 -14.23
CA GLU A 314 -0.98 -15.20 -13.66
C GLU A 314 -1.55 -15.79 -12.36
N LEU A 315 -1.00 -16.91 -11.87
CA LEU A 315 -1.42 -17.48 -10.58
C LEU A 315 -1.15 -16.51 -9.41
N THR A 316 -0.08 -15.72 -9.53
CA THR A 316 0.25 -14.57 -8.68
C THR A 316 -0.73 -13.41 -8.85
N ASP A 317 -1.51 -13.40 -9.94
CA ASP A 317 -2.63 -12.48 -10.15
C ASP A 317 -4.00 -13.03 -9.70
N ILE A 318 -4.06 -14.30 -9.31
CA ILE A 318 -5.27 -14.99 -8.82
C ILE A 318 -5.19 -15.23 -7.30
N ALA A 319 -3.97 -15.28 -6.75
CA ALA A 319 -3.73 -15.25 -5.31
C ALA A 319 -3.81 -13.81 -4.81
N LEU A 320 -4.56 -13.61 -3.71
CA LEU A 320 -4.76 -12.33 -3.01
C LEU A 320 -3.48 -11.46 -3.04
N HIS A 321 -3.47 -10.39 -3.84
CA HIS A 321 -2.29 -9.55 -3.98
C HIS A 321 -2.04 -8.81 -2.66
N ALA A 322 -0.81 -8.34 -2.45
CA ALA A 322 -0.51 -7.48 -1.30
C ALA A 322 -1.44 -6.25 -1.25
N ASP A 323 -1.91 -5.80 -2.41
CA ASP A 323 -2.84 -4.68 -2.59
C ASP A 323 -4.29 -5.05 -2.19
N ASP A 324 -4.71 -6.31 -2.35
CA ASP A 324 -6.01 -6.80 -1.87
C ASP A 324 -6.03 -6.89 -0.34
N ILE A 325 -4.91 -7.34 0.25
CA ILE A 325 -4.70 -7.38 1.71
C ILE A 325 -4.67 -5.96 2.27
N ALA A 326 -4.06 -5.03 1.53
CA ALA A 326 -4.06 -3.61 1.87
C ALA A 326 -5.49 -3.04 1.94
N THR A 327 -6.27 -3.25 0.88
CA THR A 327 -7.65 -2.79 0.80
C THR A 327 -8.52 -3.45 1.87
N ALA A 328 -8.44 -4.77 2.00
CA ALA A 328 -9.21 -5.51 2.99
C ALA A 328 -8.84 -5.11 4.42
N GLY A 329 -7.56 -4.87 4.68
CA GLY A 329 -7.04 -4.46 5.98
C GLY A 329 -7.50 -3.07 6.39
N VAL A 330 -7.38 -2.07 5.51
CA VAL A 330 -7.84 -0.70 5.78
C VAL A 330 -9.36 -0.67 6.00
N LEU A 331 -10.13 -1.35 5.13
CA LEU A 331 -11.59 -1.35 5.23
C LEU A 331 -12.12 -2.17 6.41
N SER A 332 -11.32 -3.11 6.92
CA SER A 332 -11.63 -3.83 8.17
C SER A 332 -11.11 -3.12 9.42
N GLY A 333 -10.54 -1.92 9.28
CA GLY A 333 -10.10 -1.07 10.39
C GLY A 333 -8.74 -1.41 11.01
N PHE A 334 -7.91 -2.24 10.35
CA PHE A 334 -6.56 -2.55 10.82
C PHE A 334 -5.60 -1.39 10.55
N LYS A 335 -5.19 -0.69 11.61
CA LYS A 335 -4.44 0.58 11.49
C LYS A 335 -2.99 0.38 11.05
N TRP A 336 -2.40 -0.80 11.25
CA TRP A 336 -1.04 -1.13 10.81
C TRP A 336 -0.87 -1.23 9.29
N ILE A 337 -1.96 -1.43 8.56
CA ILE A 337 -1.91 -1.57 7.10
C ILE A 337 -1.54 -0.22 6.47
N GLU A 338 -2.13 0.88 6.92
CA GLU A 338 -1.90 2.23 6.39
C GLU A 338 -0.41 2.62 6.27
N PRO A 339 0.41 2.53 7.34
CA PRO A 339 1.83 2.84 7.23
C PRO A 339 2.58 1.84 6.33
N ALA A 340 2.06 0.64 6.10
CA ALA A 340 2.65 -0.39 5.23
C ALA A 340 2.25 -0.27 3.74
N LEU A 341 1.21 0.50 3.41
CA LEU A 341 0.74 0.69 2.02
C LEU A 341 1.84 1.08 1.02
N PRO A 342 2.81 1.96 1.35
CA PRO A 342 3.88 2.32 0.40
C PRO A 342 4.74 1.13 0.00
N PHE A 343 4.87 0.14 0.89
CA PHE A 343 5.59 -1.11 0.66
C PHE A 343 4.76 -2.11 -0.14
N MET A 344 3.44 -2.21 0.12
CA MET A 344 2.55 -3.10 -0.61
C MET A 344 2.46 -2.67 -2.09
N TYR A 345 2.19 -1.39 -2.36
CA TYR A 345 2.08 -0.85 -3.71
C TYR A 345 3.43 -0.74 -4.46
N PHE A 346 4.57 -0.84 -3.77
CA PHE A 346 5.89 -0.84 -4.41
C PHE A 346 6.04 -1.99 -5.41
N VAL A 347 5.45 -3.16 -5.14
CA VAL A 347 5.52 -4.32 -6.04
C VAL A 347 4.83 -4.01 -7.37
N SER A 348 3.64 -3.43 -7.31
CA SER A 348 2.85 -3.03 -8.48
C SER A 348 3.58 -1.96 -9.30
N GLY A 349 4.23 -0.99 -8.64
CA GLY A 349 5.11 -0.02 -9.30
C GLY A 349 6.32 -0.63 -9.98
N TYR A 350 7.03 -1.54 -9.31
CA TYR A 350 8.16 -2.24 -9.90
C TYR A 350 7.74 -3.09 -11.11
N ARG A 351 6.62 -3.83 -11.03
CA ARG A 351 6.06 -4.61 -12.16
C ARG A 351 5.75 -3.71 -13.35
N ALA A 352 5.09 -2.56 -13.12
CA ALA A 352 4.84 -1.57 -14.17
C ALA A 352 6.13 -1.07 -14.84
N GLY A 353 7.19 -0.85 -14.05
CA GLY A 353 8.48 -0.39 -14.57
C GLY A 353 9.27 -1.41 -15.36
N ILE A 354 9.14 -2.72 -15.08
CA ILE A 354 9.75 -3.76 -15.92
C ILE A 354 8.92 -4.04 -17.19
N GLY A 355 7.60 -3.82 -17.12
CA GLY A 355 6.65 -4.07 -18.22
C GLY A 355 6.22 -5.54 -18.36
N TYR A 356 5.06 -5.76 -18.99
CA TYR A 356 4.48 -7.09 -19.19
C TYR A 356 5.37 -7.97 -20.07
N ARG A 357 5.59 -9.22 -19.66
CA ARG A 357 6.40 -10.23 -20.35
C ARG A 357 5.56 -11.49 -20.56
N ASN A 358 4.66 -11.48 -21.53
CA ASN A 358 4.10 -12.74 -22.01
C ASN A 358 5.21 -13.53 -22.71
N ASN A 359 5.41 -14.79 -22.30
CA ASN A 359 6.30 -15.77 -22.93
C ASN A 359 7.66 -15.22 -23.39
N SER A 360 8.60 -15.01 -22.47
CA SER A 360 10.03 -15.02 -22.83
C SER A 360 10.49 -16.44 -23.12
N GLN A 361 9.95 -17.03 -24.19
CA GLN A 361 10.61 -18.07 -24.97
C GLN A 361 11.30 -17.48 -26.21
N GLU A 362 11.26 -16.17 -26.42
CA GLU A 362 12.25 -15.51 -27.28
C GLU A 362 13.51 -15.25 -26.46
N SER A 363 14.35 -16.29 -26.44
CA SER A 363 15.79 -16.18 -26.26
C SER A 363 16.33 -14.94 -27.00
N VAL A 364 17.06 -14.09 -26.26
CA VAL A 364 18.08 -13.25 -26.86
C VAL A 364 19.32 -14.10 -27.10
#